data_AF-A0AAV2H7F5-F1
#
_entry.id   AF-A0AAV2H7F5-F1
#
_cell.length_a   1.000
_cell.length_b   1.000
_cell.length_c   1.000
_cell.angle_alpha   90.00
_cell.angle_beta   90.00
_cell.angle_gamma   90.00
#
_symmetry.space_group_name_H-M   'P 1'
#
loop_
_entity.id
_entity.type
_entity.pdbx_description
1 polymer ?
#
loop_
_entity_poly.entity_id
_entity_poly.type
_entity_poly.pdbx_seq_one_letter_code
_entity_poly.pdbx_strand_id
1 'polypeptide(L)'
;REQELTYSVVKKLGIFQLTNNVDSTTTHVVCGEPRRTLNVLQAIARGCWVLKKEWVLESLESGEWLEEDKYEMDADFPAAKKSRLERQKAGVLYKMDLFSKKGPIYVSDNCTPKRTDVVHLINLCCGHVTGSKVRAALHIGDKHDPEKIMIRPTWVLDCIMKMETLDVSSEQYIVPPPTASSQRECSPEF
;
A
#
# COMPACT_ATOMS: atom_id res chain seq x y z
N ARG A 1 15.48 -2.38 19.06
CA ARG A 1 16.59 -1.41 18.90
C ARG A 1 16.15 -0.17 18.12
N GLU A 2 15.90 -0.22 16.81
CA GLU A 2 15.53 1.01 16.06
C GLU A 2 14.16 1.58 16.46
N GLN A 3 13.12 0.76 16.61
CA GLN A 3 11.79 1.24 17.06
C GLN A 3 11.79 1.84 18.48
N GLU A 4 12.60 1.30 19.40
CA GLU A 4 12.75 1.82 20.76
C GLU A 4 13.44 3.18 20.78
N LEU A 5 14.42 3.38 19.89
CA LEU A 5 15.06 4.67 19.71
C LEU A 5 14.03 5.70 19.20
N THR A 6 13.29 5.38 18.13
CA THR A 6 12.24 6.27 17.61
C THR A 6 11.22 6.64 18.69
N TYR A 7 10.77 5.67 19.49
CA TYR A 7 9.87 5.92 20.61
C TYR A 7 10.47 6.89 21.64
N SER A 8 11.74 6.72 21.98
CA SER A 8 12.46 7.59 22.92
C SER A 8 12.61 9.02 22.39
N VAL A 9 12.87 9.17 21.08
CA VAL A 9 12.93 10.49 20.41
C VAL A 9 11.57 11.18 20.43
N VAL A 10 10.52 10.47 20.03
CA VAL A 10 9.15 11.00 20.03
C VAL A 10 8.74 11.49 21.42
N LYS A 11 9.06 10.72 22.46
CA LYS A 11 8.80 11.11 23.86
C LYS A 11 9.61 12.35 24.28
N LYS A 12 10.86 12.48 23.82
CA LYS A 12 11.76 13.57 24.19
C LYS A 12 11.41 14.90 23.51
N LEU A 13 11.16 14.87 22.20
CA LEU A 13 10.88 16.06 21.39
C LEU A 13 9.39 16.48 21.44
N GLY A 14 8.49 15.56 21.78
CA GLY A 14 7.06 15.83 21.89
C GLY A 14 6.40 16.04 20.52
N ILE A 15 5.20 16.62 20.51
CA ILE A 15 4.34 16.89 19.34
C ILE A 15 3.71 15.65 18.70
N PHE A 16 4.49 14.58 18.47
CA PHE A 16 4.01 13.37 17.82
C PHE A 16 3.63 12.27 18.81
N GLN A 17 2.77 11.37 18.34
CA GLN A 17 2.47 10.09 18.99
C GLN A 17 2.87 8.96 18.04
N LEU A 18 3.63 7.99 18.55
CA LEU A 18 4.00 6.80 17.79
C LEU A 18 2.86 5.77 17.82
N THR A 19 2.48 5.25 16.66
CA THR A 19 1.49 4.18 16.51
C THR A 19 2.05 3.04 15.66
N ASN A 20 1.49 1.84 15.81
CA ASN A 20 1.91 0.66 15.04
C ASN A 20 1.22 0.57 13.67
N ASN A 21 0.07 1.24 13.51
CA ASN A 21 -0.77 1.16 12.33
C ASN A 21 -1.00 2.56 11.76
N VAL A 22 -1.03 2.65 10.42
CA VAL A 22 -1.41 3.88 9.72
C VAL A 22 -2.94 4.02 9.75
N ASP A 23 -3.43 5.17 10.21
CA ASP A 23 -4.85 5.50 10.30
C ASP A 23 -5.13 6.93 9.82
N SER A 24 -6.35 7.44 10.07
CA SER A 24 -6.76 8.79 9.67
C SER A 24 -6.03 9.92 10.39
N THR A 25 -5.40 9.64 11.54
CA THR A 25 -4.64 10.63 12.33
C THR A 25 -3.17 10.65 11.95
N THR A 26 -2.70 9.64 11.23
CA THR A 26 -1.30 9.53 10.81
C THR A 26 -0.92 10.67 9.87
N THR A 27 0.21 11.33 10.17
CA THR A 27 0.78 12.41 9.37
C THR A 27 2.14 12.04 8.78
N HIS A 28 2.89 11.17 9.45
CA HIS A 28 4.25 10.78 9.10
C HIS A 28 4.39 9.25 9.16
N VAL A 29 5.08 8.69 8.17
CA VAL A 29 5.56 7.31 8.18
C VAL A 29 7.06 7.34 7.96
N VAL A 30 7.81 6.84 8.93
CA VAL A 30 9.27 6.73 8.86
C VAL A 30 9.64 5.34 8.38
N CYS A 31 10.47 5.27 7.35
CA CYS A 31 10.95 4.02 6.76
C CYS A 31 12.44 3.87 6.99
N GLY A 32 12.85 2.70 7.48
CA GLY A 32 14.28 2.39 7.61
C GLY A 32 14.96 2.06 6.28
N GLU A 33 14.20 1.53 5.32
CA GLU A 33 14.66 1.16 3.98
C GLU A 33 13.54 1.42 2.96
N PRO A 34 13.86 1.63 1.67
CA PRO A 34 12.89 1.87 0.60
C PRO A 34 12.14 0.60 0.18
N ARG A 35 11.41 0.00 1.12
CA ARG A 35 10.59 -1.20 0.91
C ARG A 35 9.12 -0.82 0.74
N ARG A 36 8.49 -1.37 -0.29
CA ARG A 36 7.04 -1.25 -0.52
C ARG A 36 6.26 -2.07 0.52
N THR A 37 6.03 -1.48 1.68
CA THR A 37 5.23 -2.06 2.76
C THR A 37 3.78 -1.57 2.72
N LEU A 38 2.90 -2.25 3.45
CA LEU A 38 1.51 -1.81 3.60
C LEU A 38 1.40 -0.41 4.23
N ASN A 39 2.28 -0.06 5.17
CA ASN A 39 2.30 1.27 5.79
C ASN A 39 2.71 2.35 4.78
N VAL A 40 3.66 2.09 3.90
CA VAL A 40 4.03 3.01 2.81
C VAL A 40 2.86 3.22 1.86
N LEU A 41 2.19 2.14 1.42
CA LEU A 41 1.03 2.25 0.53
C LEU A 41 -0.12 3.06 1.16
N GLN A 42 -0.40 2.82 2.45
CA GLN A 42 -1.39 3.61 3.19
C GLN A 42 -0.97 5.08 3.36
N ALA A 43 0.32 5.35 3.60
CA ALA A 43 0.84 6.70 3.70
C ALA A 43 0.65 7.48 2.39
N ILE A 44 1.01 6.86 1.26
CA ILE A 44 0.80 7.44 -0.07
C ILE A 44 -0.69 7.67 -0.33
N ALA A 45 -1.54 6.67 -0.08
CA ALA A 45 -2.99 6.80 -0.28
C ALA A 45 -3.61 7.92 0.57
N ARG A 46 -3.03 8.22 1.73
CA ARG A 46 -3.46 9.29 2.65
C ARG A 46 -2.76 10.62 2.42
N GLY A 47 -1.75 10.70 1.55
CA GLY A 47 -0.92 11.90 1.39
C GLY A 47 -0.15 12.25 2.67
N CYS A 48 0.37 11.25 3.38
CA CYS A 48 1.26 11.45 4.52
C CYS A 48 2.70 11.69 4.05
N TRP A 49 3.51 12.27 4.94
CA TRP A 49 4.96 12.24 4.77
C TRP A 49 5.47 10.80 4.81
N VAL A 50 6.35 10.46 3.86
CA VAL A 50 7.10 9.21 3.86
C VAL A 50 8.58 9.56 3.92
N LEU A 51 9.17 9.38 5.10
CA LEU A 51 10.50 9.91 5.42
C LEU A 51 11.50 8.80 5.69
N LYS A 52 12.78 9.12 5.46
CA LYS A 52 13.89 8.28 5.89
C LYS A 52 14.08 8.36 7.41
N LYS A 53 14.73 7.35 8.00
CA LYS A 53 14.97 7.29 9.46
C LYS A 53 15.87 8.41 9.97
N GLU A 54 16.72 8.96 9.12
CA GLU A 54 17.63 10.06 9.42
C GLU A 54 16.89 11.29 9.91
N TRP A 55 15.64 11.52 9.47
CA TRP A 55 14.81 12.61 9.99
C TRP A 55 14.66 12.54 11.51
N VAL A 56 14.42 11.34 12.05
CA VAL A 56 14.27 11.13 13.50
C VAL A 56 15.60 11.28 14.22
N LEU A 57 16.69 10.78 13.63
CA LEU A 57 18.02 10.79 14.24
C LEU A 57 18.61 12.20 14.28
N GLU A 58 18.55 12.94 13.18
CA GLU A 58 19.06 14.30 13.08
C GLU A 58 18.17 15.29 13.84
N SER A 59 16.86 15.04 13.94
CA SER A 59 15.97 15.78 14.85
C SER A 59 16.37 15.57 16.33
N LEU A 60 16.76 14.35 16.71
CA LEU A 60 17.26 14.09 18.06
C LEU A 60 18.56 14.86 18.34
N GLU A 61 19.47 14.91 17.37
CA GLU A 61 20.76 15.61 17.48
C GLU A 61 20.60 17.13 17.57
N SER A 62 19.69 17.70 16.77
CA SER A 62 19.36 19.14 16.83
C SER A 62 18.54 19.54 18.05
N GLY A 63 17.83 18.58 18.67
CA GLY A 63 16.97 18.82 19.83
C GLY A 63 15.58 19.36 19.46
N GLU A 64 15.22 19.36 18.18
CA GLU A 64 13.91 19.78 17.65
C GLU A 64 13.55 18.98 16.39
N TRP A 65 12.28 19.01 15.97
CA TRP A 65 11.88 18.36 14.72
C TRP A 65 12.34 19.18 13.52
N LEU A 66 13.20 18.59 12.70
CA LEU A 66 13.69 19.22 11.47
C LEU A 66 12.62 19.21 10.37
N GLU A 67 12.78 20.09 9.38
CA GLU A 67 11.93 20.13 8.19
C GLU A 67 11.99 18.80 7.42
N GLU A 68 10.81 18.30 7.04
CA GLU A 68 10.62 16.97 6.48
C GLU A 68 11.14 16.84 5.04
N ASP A 69 11.08 17.91 4.24
CA ASP A 69 11.34 17.88 2.79
C ASP A 69 12.71 17.29 2.42
N LYS A 70 13.74 17.48 3.25
CA LYS A 70 15.11 16.96 3.02
C LYS A 70 15.20 15.44 3.20
N TYR A 71 14.27 14.86 3.94
CA TYR A 71 14.23 13.44 4.30
C TYR A 71 13.12 12.69 3.59
N GLU A 72 12.34 13.35 2.74
CA GLU A 72 11.28 12.73 1.96
C GLU A 72 11.87 11.67 1.01
N MET A 73 11.24 10.50 0.94
CA MET A 73 11.68 9.41 0.07
C MET A 73 11.07 9.53 -1.33
N ASP A 74 11.18 10.70 -1.95
CA ASP A 74 10.59 10.99 -3.26
C ASP A 74 11.34 10.32 -4.42
N ALA A 75 12.63 10.05 -4.27
CA ALA A 75 13.40 9.25 -5.23
C ALA A 75 12.92 7.79 -5.30
N ASP A 76 12.67 7.16 -4.15
CA ASP A 76 12.23 5.77 -4.06
C ASP A 76 10.72 5.62 -4.28
N PHE A 77 9.95 6.59 -3.79
CA PHE A 77 8.49 6.63 -3.85
C PHE A 77 7.99 7.99 -4.39
N PRO A 78 8.08 8.24 -5.70
CA PRO A 78 7.64 9.52 -6.30
C PRO A 78 6.19 9.89 -5.97
N ALA A 79 5.32 8.88 -5.83
CA ALA A 79 3.93 9.04 -5.44
C ALA A 79 3.73 9.58 -4.00
N ALA A 80 4.69 9.38 -3.10
CA ALA A 80 4.58 9.91 -1.73
C ALA A 80 4.54 11.44 -1.73
N LYS A 81 5.50 12.07 -2.42
CA LYS A 81 5.54 13.54 -2.54
C LYS A 81 4.35 14.09 -3.30
N LYS A 82 3.98 13.45 -4.41
CA LYS A 82 2.82 13.88 -5.20
C LYS A 82 1.53 13.85 -4.37
N SER A 83 1.22 12.73 -3.72
CA SER A 83 0.02 12.58 -2.89
C SER A 83 0.00 13.54 -1.70
N ARG A 84 1.15 13.75 -1.04
CA ARG A 84 1.28 14.73 0.05
C ARG A 84 0.99 16.15 -0.43
N LEU A 85 1.55 16.57 -1.56
CA LEU A 85 1.32 17.91 -2.11
C LEU A 85 -0.14 18.10 -2.54
N GLU A 86 -0.78 17.08 -3.09
CA GLU A 86 -2.22 17.09 -3.37
C GLU A 86 -3.03 17.23 -2.07
N ARG A 87 -2.66 16.51 -1.01
CA ARG A 87 -3.28 16.65 0.31
C ARG A 87 -3.09 18.04 0.90
N GLN A 88 -1.90 18.62 0.81
CA GLN A 88 -1.64 19.96 1.33
C GLN A 88 -2.54 21.02 0.69
N LYS A 89 -2.86 20.86 -0.60
CA LYS A 89 -3.77 21.75 -1.33
C LYS A 89 -5.24 21.51 -0.97
N ALA A 90 -5.66 20.25 -0.87
CA ALA A 90 -7.05 19.89 -0.64
C ALA A 90 -7.46 19.80 0.84
N GLY A 91 -6.49 19.77 1.76
CA GLY A 91 -6.70 19.62 3.19
C GLY A 91 -7.49 18.36 3.53
N VAL A 92 -8.53 18.51 4.36
CA VAL A 92 -9.40 17.42 4.82
C VAL A 92 -10.25 16.79 3.69
N LEU A 93 -10.35 17.44 2.54
CA LEU A 93 -11.10 16.94 1.39
C LEU A 93 -10.27 16.02 0.50
N TYR A 94 -8.96 15.91 0.74
CA TYR A 94 -8.10 15.03 -0.03
C TYR A 94 -8.56 13.58 0.04
N LYS A 95 -8.72 12.97 -1.13
CA LYS A 95 -8.97 11.54 -1.30
C LYS A 95 -8.23 11.08 -2.55
N MET A 96 -7.53 9.95 -2.42
CA MET A 96 -7.08 9.19 -3.58
C MET A 96 -8.24 8.32 -4.04
N ASP A 97 -8.79 8.57 -5.23
CA ASP A 97 -10.05 7.94 -5.70
C ASP A 97 -9.86 6.96 -6.86
N LEU A 98 -8.68 6.32 -6.93
CA LEU A 98 -8.21 5.44 -8.01
C LEU A 98 -9.22 4.37 -8.44
N PHE A 99 -10.02 3.85 -7.50
CA PHE A 99 -10.92 2.73 -7.75
C PHE A 99 -12.41 3.10 -7.74
N SER A 100 -12.73 4.40 -7.62
CA SER A 100 -14.10 4.92 -7.56
C SER A 100 -14.98 4.50 -8.74
N LYS A 101 -14.39 4.29 -9.93
CA LYS A 101 -15.10 3.97 -11.17
C LYS A 101 -14.96 2.50 -11.62
N LYS A 102 -14.34 1.63 -10.81
CA LYS A 102 -14.07 0.22 -11.21
C LYS A 102 -15.24 -0.74 -10.99
N GLY A 103 -16.37 -0.26 -10.46
CA GLY A 103 -17.50 -1.10 -10.09
C GLY A 103 -17.18 -2.01 -8.89
N PRO A 104 -18.05 -2.99 -8.57
CA PRO A 104 -17.81 -3.90 -7.46
C PRO A 104 -16.61 -4.81 -7.70
N ILE A 105 -15.67 -4.84 -6.76
CA ILE A 105 -14.42 -5.62 -6.82
C ILE A 105 -14.55 -6.80 -5.85
N TYR A 106 -14.34 -8.02 -6.33
CA TYR A 106 -14.20 -9.20 -5.47
C TYR A 106 -12.71 -9.45 -5.18
N VAL A 107 -12.38 -9.75 -3.92
CA VAL A 107 -11.01 -10.15 -3.52
C VAL A 107 -11.08 -11.56 -2.94
N SER A 108 -10.26 -12.46 -3.50
CA SER A 108 -10.16 -13.86 -3.10
C SER A 108 -9.67 -14.01 -1.66
N ASP A 109 -10.17 -15.02 -0.95
CA ASP A 109 -9.84 -15.26 0.48
C ASP A 109 -8.36 -15.53 0.72
N ASN A 110 -7.71 -16.24 -0.20
CA ASN A 110 -6.30 -16.60 -0.12
C ASN A 110 -5.53 -15.85 -1.22
N CYS A 111 -4.96 -14.70 -0.86
CA CYS A 111 -4.08 -13.92 -1.73
C CYS A 111 -2.90 -13.32 -0.94
N THR A 112 -1.88 -12.87 -1.67
CA THR A 112 -0.68 -12.19 -1.16
C THR A 112 -0.55 -10.81 -1.83
N PRO A 113 -0.57 -9.69 -1.07
CA PRO A 113 -0.76 -9.58 0.38
C PRO A 113 -2.13 -10.09 0.86
N LYS A 114 -2.31 -10.23 2.19
CA LYS A 114 -3.52 -10.78 2.79
C LYS A 114 -4.76 -10.04 2.29
N ARG A 115 -5.87 -10.77 2.12
CA ARG A 115 -7.15 -10.21 1.66
C ARG A 115 -7.57 -8.96 2.44
N THR A 116 -7.41 -8.97 3.76
CA THR A 116 -7.74 -7.82 4.62
C THR A 116 -7.00 -6.56 4.22
N ASP A 117 -5.73 -6.68 3.86
CA ASP A 117 -4.86 -5.56 3.51
C ASP A 117 -5.22 -5.03 2.13
N VAL A 118 -5.45 -5.93 1.17
CA VAL A 118 -5.89 -5.57 -0.20
C VAL A 118 -7.25 -4.87 -0.16
N VAL A 119 -8.21 -5.41 0.59
CA VAL A 119 -9.54 -4.80 0.78
C VAL A 119 -9.43 -3.43 1.42
N HIS A 120 -8.59 -3.29 2.45
CA HIS A 120 -8.34 -2.01 3.10
C HIS A 120 -7.79 -0.97 2.13
N LEU A 121 -6.79 -1.32 1.31
CA LEU A 121 -6.22 -0.43 0.30
C LEU A 121 -7.24 -0.04 -0.78
N ILE A 122 -8.07 -0.99 -1.24
CA ILE A 122 -9.13 -0.71 -2.21
C ILE A 122 -10.12 0.30 -1.65
N ASN A 123 -10.61 0.08 -0.42
CA ASN A 123 -11.57 0.98 0.22
C ASN A 123 -10.95 2.36 0.51
N LEU A 124 -9.69 2.39 0.95
CA LEU A 124 -8.95 3.63 1.18
C LEU A 124 -8.83 4.47 -0.10
N CYS A 125 -8.72 3.80 -1.26
CA CYS A 125 -8.66 4.43 -2.57
C CYS A 125 -10.03 4.55 -3.28
N CYS A 126 -11.11 4.64 -2.48
CA CYS A 126 -12.50 4.81 -2.89
C CYS A 126 -13.09 3.69 -3.76
N GLY A 127 -12.54 2.47 -3.73
CA GLY A 127 -13.12 1.31 -4.39
C GLY A 127 -14.24 0.65 -3.56
N HIS A 128 -15.06 -0.16 -4.23
CA HIS A 128 -16.14 -0.89 -3.58
C HIS A 128 -15.87 -2.40 -3.62
N VAL A 129 -15.62 -3.01 -2.45
CA VAL A 129 -15.43 -4.46 -2.35
C VAL A 129 -16.77 -5.18 -2.15
N THR A 130 -17.00 -6.26 -2.90
CA THR A 130 -18.18 -7.12 -2.79
C THR A 130 -17.82 -8.55 -2.39
N GLY A 131 -18.72 -9.21 -1.64
CA GLY A 131 -18.63 -10.65 -1.36
C GLY A 131 -19.15 -11.53 -2.50
N SER A 132 -19.82 -10.97 -3.50
CA SER A 132 -20.43 -11.72 -4.60
C SER A 132 -19.51 -11.82 -5.80
N LYS A 133 -18.92 -13.00 -6.04
CA LYS A 133 -18.12 -13.29 -7.25
C LYS A 133 -18.88 -13.07 -8.55
N VAL A 134 -20.19 -13.33 -8.55
CA VAL A 134 -21.02 -13.23 -9.76
C VAL A 134 -21.24 -11.77 -10.14
N ARG A 135 -21.53 -10.90 -9.15
CA ARG A 135 -21.81 -9.47 -9.38
C ARG A 135 -20.57 -8.58 -9.47
N ALA A 136 -19.38 -9.13 -9.21
CA ALA A 136 -18.14 -8.39 -9.31
C ALA A 136 -17.81 -8.06 -10.77
N ALA A 137 -17.39 -6.83 -11.01
CA ALA A 137 -16.85 -6.36 -12.27
C ALA A 137 -15.34 -6.66 -12.39
N LEU A 138 -14.65 -6.80 -11.26
CA LEU A 138 -13.22 -7.12 -11.19
C LEU A 138 -12.96 -8.20 -10.14
N HIS A 139 -12.08 -9.14 -10.44
CA HIS A 139 -11.76 -10.28 -9.59
C HIS A 139 -10.27 -10.25 -9.26
N ILE A 140 -9.94 -10.08 -7.98
CA ILE A 140 -8.57 -9.99 -7.51
C ILE A 140 -8.19 -11.28 -6.75
N GLY A 141 -7.04 -11.85 -7.08
CA GLY A 141 -6.50 -13.05 -6.44
C GLY A 141 -5.27 -13.59 -7.16
N ASP A 142 -4.59 -14.56 -6.55
CA ASP A 142 -3.37 -15.17 -7.10
C ASP A 142 -3.59 -16.48 -7.84
N LYS A 143 -4.80 -17.04 -7.74
CA LYS A 143 -5.15 -18.33 -8.35
C LYS A 143 -6.00 -18.11 -9.59
N HIS A 144 -5.73 -18.90 -10.61
CA HIS A 144 -6.52 -18.92 -11.83
C HIS A 144 -7.95 -19.39 -11.53
N ASP A 145 -8.91 -18.80 -12.22
CA ASP A 145 -10.31 -19.19 -12.22
C ASP A 145 -10.71 -19.41 -13.70
N PRO A 146 -11.16 -20.61 -14.10
CA PRO A 146 -11.52 -20.90 -15.50
C PRO A 146 -12.69 -20.06 -16.03
N GLU A 147 -13.54 -19.53 -15.15
CA GLU A 147 -14.75 -18.79 -15.52
C GLU A 147 -14.53 -17.27 -15.51
N LYS A 148 -13.41 -16.79 -14.97
CA LYS A 148 -13.18 -15.36 -14.67
C LYS A 148 -11.75 -14.95 -14.95
N ILE A 149 -11.57 -13.73 -15.47
CA ILE A 149 -10.24 -13.12 -15.56
C ILE A 149 -9.82 -12.72 -14.14
N MET A 150 -8.76 -13.35 -13.63
CA MET A 150 -8.21 -13.09 -12.32
C MET A 150 -7.05 -12.11 -12.40
N ILE A 151 -7.16 -11.02 -11.64
CA ILE A 151 -6.16 -9.95 -11.54
C ILE A 151 -5.33 -10.13 -10.27
N ARG A 152 -4.02 -10.06 -10.38
CA ARG A 152 -3.09 -10.17 -9.26
C ARG A 152 -3.30 -9.02 -8.26
N PRO A 153 -3.21 -9.27 -6.95
CA PRO A 153 -3.27 -8.22 -5.94
C PRO A 153 -2.25 -7.10 -6.18
N THR A 154 -1.10 -7.41 -6.77
CA THR A 154 -0.05 -6.44 -7.13
C THR A 154 -0.54 -5.29 -7.99
N TRP A 155 -1.61 -5.47 -8.79
CA TRP A 155 -2.24 -4.39 -9.53
C TRP A 155 -2.70 -3.24 -8.61
N VAL A 156 -3.32 -3.57 -7.47
CA VAL A 156 -3.78 -2.58 -6.48
C VAL A 156 -2.60 -1.81 -5.91
N LEU A 157 -1.53 -2.53 -5.55
CA LEU A 157 -0.32 -1.96 -4.97
C LEU A 157 0.35 -1.01 -5.97
N ASP A 158 0.49 -1.44 -7.22
CA ASP A 158 1.14 -0.67 -8.28
C ASP A 158 0.33 0.58 -8.65
N CYS A 159 -1.01 0.50 -8.65
CA CYS A 159 -1.87 1.65 -8.88
C CYS A 159 -1.61 2.75 -7.84
N ILE A 160 -1.48 2.38 -6.56
CA ILE A 160 -1.18 3.33 -5.48
C ILE A 160 0.24 3.89 -5.63
N MET A 161 1.23 3.03 -5.91
CA MET A 161 2.62 3.44 -6.09
C MET A 161 2.85 4.39 -7.27
N LYS A 162 1.96 4.37 -8.26
CA LYS A 162 1.99 5.27 -9.42
C LYS A 162 0.97 6.41 -9.33
N MET A 163 0.08 6.38 -8.34
CA MET A 163 -1.11 7.25 -8.27
C MET A 163 -1.89 7.26 -9.58
N GLU A 164 -2.11 6.09 -10.16
CA GLU A 164 -2.77 5.94 -11.44
C GLU A 164 -3.55 4.63 -11.47
N THR A 165 -4.72 4.65 -12.09
CA THR A 165 -5.51 3.45 -12.33
C THR A 165 -4.96 2.69 -13.54
N LEU A 166 -4.07 1.74 -13.29
CA LEU A 166 -3.38 0.99 -14.34
C LEU A 166 -4.33 0.08 -15.14
N ASP A 167 -3.91 -0.25 -16.36
CA ASP A 167 -4.65 -1.16 -17.23
C ASP A 167 -4.70 -2.58 -16.65
N VAL A 168 -5.92 -3.05 -16.38
CA VAL A 168 -6.19 -4.39 -15.85
C VAL A 168 -6.00 -5.48 -16.90
N SER A 169 -6.02 -5.13 -18.19
CA SER A 169 -5.81 -6.05 -19.29
C SER A 169 -4.33 -6.35 -19.57
N SER A 170 -3.42 -5.67 -18.87
CA SER A 170 -1.98 -5.92 -18.98
C SER A 170 -1.62 -7.31 -18.46
N GLU A 171 -0.88 -8.08 -19.26
CA GLU A 171 -0.49 -9.46 -18.96
C GLU A 171 0.25 -9.63 -17.62
N GLN A 172 0.99 -8.60 -17.18
CA GLN A 172 1.71 -8.63 -15.90
C GLN A 172 0.77 -8.76 -14.68
N TYR A 173 -0.51 -8.37 -14.85
CA TYR A 173 -1.51 -8.40 -13.80
C TYR A 173 -2.49 -9.56 -13.95
N ILE A 174 -2.54 -10.23 -15.09
CA ILE A 174 -3.43 -11.37 -15.28
C ILE A 174 -2.78 -12.62 -14.67
N VAL A 175 -3.58 -13.42 -13.95
CA VAL A 175 -3.16 -14.74 -13.48
C VAL A 175 -3.32 -15.75 -14.61
N PRO A 176 -2.23 -16.34 -15.13
CA PRO A 176 -2.30 -17.28 -16.24
C PRO A 176 -2.91 -18.62 -15.79
N PRO A 177 -3.45 -19.41 -16.72
CA PRO A 177 -3.87 -20.78 -16.43
C PRO A 177 -2.69 -21.64 -15.92
N PRO A 178 -2.95 -22.66 -15.08
CA PRO A 178 -1.90 -23.57 -14.61
C PRO A 178 -1.22 -24.27 -15.78
N THR A 179 0.12 -24.29 -15.80
CA THR A 179 0.88 -25.10 -16.75
C THR A 179 0.86 -26.57 -16.31
N ALA A 180 0.73 -27.49 -17.27
CA ALA A 180 0.51 -28.93 -17.04
C ALA A 180 1.64 -29.68 -16.28
N SER A 181 2.75 -29.00 -15.92
CA SER A 181 3.95 -29.64 -15.35
C SER A 181 3.98 -29.76 -13.82
N SER A 182 3.03 -29.18 -13.08
CA SER A 182 3.07 -29.18 -11.60
C SER A 182 2.45 -30.42 -10.92
N GLN A 183 1.99 -31.43 -11.67
CA GLN A 183 1.31 -32.61 -11.10
C GLN A 183 2.19 -33.88 -10.97
N ARG A 184 3.49 -33.84 -11.29
CA ARG A 184 4.34 -35.06 -11.32
C ARG A 184 5.26 -35.31 -10.12
N GLU A 185 5.22 -34.49 -9.07
CA GLU A 185 6.04 -34.73 -7.87
C GLU A 185 5.19 -35.17 -6.67
N CYS A 186 4.53 -36.33 -6.77
CA CYS A 186 4.15 -37.13 -5.61
C CYS A 186 3.63 -38.50 -6.09
N SER A 187 4.54 -39.39 -6.44
CA SER A 187 4.26 -40.83 -6.41
C SER A 187 5.50 -41.49 -5.82
N PRO A 188 5.44 -42.00 -4.57
CA PRO A 188 6.49 -42.88 -4.09
C PRO A 188 6.37 -44.20 -4.87
N GLU A 189 7.45 -44.58 -5.55
CA GLU A 189 7.60 -45.95 -6.05
C GLU A 189 7.67 -46.89 -4.83
N PHE A 190 6.90 -47.98 -4.90
CA PHE A 190 6.85 -49.04 -3.90
C PHE A 190 8.18 -49.81 -3.80
#